data_AF-A0A7C5VXN2-F1
#
_entry.id   AF-A0A7C5VXN2-F1
#
_cell.length_a   1.000
_cell.length_b   1.000
_cell.length_c   1.000
_cell.angle_alpha   90.00
_cell.angle_beta   90.00
_cell.angle_gamma   90.00
#
_symmetry.space_group_name_H-M   'P 1'
#
loop_
_entity.id
_entity.type
_entity.pdbx_description
1 polymer ?
#
loop_
_entity_poly.entity_id
_entity_poly.type
_entity_poly.pdbx_seq_one_letter_code
_entity_poly.pdbx_strand_id
1 'polypeptide(L)'
;MACVRGMANSRDKSIRLFLDVERGLLTERQPSEVLTRWYLATSGGVDRRRQPLGRLVCDYRFNEPVELVGPMRLHLWVAALDSDDADLFVGIQKLDRDGQLVTFPHYAQYDDGPVALGWLRASHRALDPVRSTELQPFHRHEQEEKLRPGEPVAVDIEIWPSGTRFEAGETLRLIVQGRDIQEYSPGRVYARHEATVHRGRHLVLSGGPYDSYLVVPVVVGLNVSKQPDYGQSDRLSDGWASLQPLAALCGGYLPPYTGSGDERRGSQKLHCDAKSGNHSERASQDSSWHLLESSVGRRSVNGAATKSQRTRLTAYPSEVG
;
A
#
# COMPACT_ATOMS: atom_id res chain seq x y z
N MET A 1 -24.86 18.90 -38.36
CA MET A 1 -24.09 18.88 -37.10
C MET A 1 -23.53 17.49 -36.90
N ALA A 2 -22.27 17.28 -37.27
CA ALA A 2 -21.59 16.00 -37.07
C ALA A 2 -21.14 15.91 -35.61
N CYS A 3 -21.67 14.92 -34.88
CA CYS A 3 -21.26 14.61 -33.52
C CYS A 3 -19.89 13.95 -33.57
N VAL A 4 -18.88 14.64 -33.02
CA VAL A 4 -17.53 14.10 -32.85
C VAL A 4 -17.62 13.02 -31.77
N ARG A 5 -17.72 11.76 -32.20
CA ARG A 5 -17.42 10.60 -31.34
C ARG A 5 -15.96 10.71 -30.92
N GLY A 6 -15.73 11.06 -29.66
CA GLY A 6 -14.42 10.91 -29.04
C GLY A 6 -13.96 9.47 -29.19
N MET A 7 -12.87 9.27 -29.91
CA MET A 7 -12.19 8.00 -30.05
C MET A 7 -11.65 7.60 -28.67
N ALA A 8 -12.33 6.70 -27.98
CA ALA A 8 -11.70 5.89 -26.94
C ALA A 8 -10.66 5.02 -27.67
N ASN A 9 -9.37 5.27 -27.41
CA ASN A 9 -8.30 4.41 -27.92
C ASN A 9 -8.54 2.98 -27.40
N SER A 10 -8.67 2.02 -28.30
CA SER A 10 -8.95 0.60 -28.05
C SER A 10 -7.79 -0.18 -27.42
N ARG A 11 -6.91 0.48 -26.66
CA ARG A 11 -5.65 -0.08 -26.15
C ARG A 11 -5.62 -0.34 -24.65
N ASP A 12 -6.48 0.32 -23.88
CA ASP A 12 -6.49 0.22 -22.43
C ASP A 12 -7.65 -0.70 -22.00
N LYS A 13 -7.30 -1.93 -21.58
CA LYS A 13 -8.25 -2.86 -20.98
C LYS A 13 -8.12 -2.78 -19.46
N SER A 14 -9.22 -2.86 -18.72
CA SER A 14 -9.18 -3.06 -17.28
C SER A 14 -9.40 -4.55 -16.96
N ILE A 15 -8.74 -5.06 -15.92
CA ILE A 15 -9.05 -6.36 -15.33
C ILE A 15 -9.57 -6.14 -13.92
N ARG A 16 -10.64 -6.85 -13.56
CA ARG A 16 -11.20 -6.88 -12.21
C ARG A 16 -10.75 -8.15 -11.49
N LEU A 17 -10.10 -7.99 -10.35
CA LEU A 17 -9.61 -9.06 -9.49
C LEU A 17 -10.33 -8.99 -8.15
N PHE A 18 -11.22 -9.94 -7.89
CA PHE A 18 -11.98 -10.04 -6.65
C PHE A 18 -11.12 -10.53 -5.50
N LEU A 19 -11.43 -10.11 -4.27
CA LEU A 19 -10.69 -10.51 -3.08
C LEU A 19 -11.26 -11.82 -2.52
N ASP A 20 -10.40 -12.82 -2.34
CA ASP A 20 -10.59 -13.95 -1.42
C ASP A 20 -9.82 -13.61 -0.14
N VAL A 21 -10.50 -12.93 0.79
CA VAL A 21 -9.85 -12.37 1.99
C VAL A 21 -9.39 -13.45 2.98
N GLU A 22 -10.05 -14.61 2.99
CA GLU A 22 -9.69 -15.73 3.85
C GLU A 22 -8.40 -16.40 3.39
N ARG A 23 -8.28 -16.67 2.08
CA ARG A 23 -7.06 -17.26 1.52
C ARG A 23 -5.94 -16.25 1.30
N GLY A 24 -6.27 -14.95 1.29
CA GLY A 24 -5.32 -13.88 0.96
C GLY A 24 -4.94 -13.92 -0.52
N LEU A 25 -5.94 -14.09 -1.39
CA LEU A 25 -5.76 -14.16 -2.83
C LEU A 25 -6.62 -13.12 -3.53
N LEU A 26 -6.15 -12.74 -4.71
CA LEU A 26 -6.95 -12.06 -5.73
C LEU A 26 -7.40 -13.10 -6.77
N THR A 27 -8.64 -13.02 -7.24
CA THR A 27 -9.25 -14.01 -8.13
C THR A 27 -10.01 -13.36 -9.27
N GLU A 28 -10.02 -13.97 -10.46
CA GLU A 28 -10.77 -13.42 -11.61
C GLU A 28 -12.30 -13.55 -11.45
N ARG A 29 -12.75 -14.43 -10.56
CA ARG A 29 -14.17 -14.65 -10.23
C ARG A 29 -14.42 -14.31 -8.78
N GLN A 30 -15.56 -13.66 -8.53
CA GLN A 30 -16.01 -13.37 -7.18
C GLN A 30 -16.29 -14.66 -6.41
N PRO A 31 -15.84 -14.80 -5.15
CA PRO A 31 -16.27 -15.89 -4.27
C PRO A 31 -17.79 -15.87 -4.08
N SER A 32 -18.44 -17.03 -4.13
CA SER A 32 -19.90 -17.13 -3.96
C SER A 32 -20.33 -16.99 -2.50
N GLU A 33 -19.48 -17.40 -1.57
CA GLU A 33 -19.73 -17.33 -0.13
C GLU A 33 -19.25 -16.01 0.45
N VAL A 34 -19.86 -15.58 1.56
CA VAL A 34 -19.39 -14.42 2.31
C VAL A 34 -18.13 -14.80 3.08
N LEU A 35 -17.04 -14.13 2.75
CA LEU A 35 -15.74 -14.24 3.37
C LEU A 35 -15.46 -13.00 4.20
N THR A 36 -14.79 -13.17 5.34
CA THR A 36 -14.43 -12.03 6.18
C THR A 36 -13.01 -12.16 6.71
N ARG A 37 -12.34 -11.02 6.85
CA ARG A 37 -11.04 -10.95 7.54
C ARG A 37 -10.90 -9.62 8.24
N TRP A 38 -10.44 -9.66 9.48
CA TRP A 38 -10.13 -8.46 10.24
C TRP A 38 -8.62 -8.25 10.34
N TYR A 39 -8.24 -6.99 10.51
CA TYR A 39 -6.89 -6.59 10.93
C TYR A 39 -6.98 -5.52 12.01
N LEU A 40 -5.94 -5.42 12.84
CA LEU A 40 -5.82 -4.42 13.90
C LEU A 40 -5.30 -3.11 13.30
N ALA A 41 -6.12 -2.07 13.27
CA ALA A 41 -5.77 -0.81 12.62
C ALA A 41 -4.73 0.01 13.40
N THR A 42 -4.74 -0.11 14.74
CA THR A 42 -3.96 0.74 15.64
C THR A 42 -2.51 0.32 15.84
N SER A 43 -2.12 -0.89 15.44
CA SER A 43 -0.75 -1.35 15.62
C SER A 43 -0.33 -2.32 14.54
N GLY A 44 0.89 -2.14 14.03
CA GLY A 44 1.65 -3.25 13.48
C GLY A 44 1.94 -4.28 14.57
N GLY A 45 2.28 -5.49 14.16
CA GLY A 45 2.54 -6.59 15.09
C GLY A 45 2.27 -7.93 14.43
N VAL A 46 2.53 -9.00 15.16
CA VAL A 46 2.29 -10.35 14.69
C VAL A 46 1.51 -11.16 15.73
N ASP A 47 0.72 -12.11 15.28
CA ASP A 47 -0.01 -13.03 16.15
C ASP A 47 0.94 -14.07 16.78
N ARG A 48 0.40 -14.98 17.59
CA ARG A 48 1.19 -16.07 18.21
C ARG A 48 1.87 -16.99 17.18
N ARG A 49 1.43 -16.97 15.93
CA ARG A 49 1.99 -17.72 14.79
C ARG A 49 2.89 -16.85 13.91
N ARG A 50 3.27 -15.65 14.37
CA ARG A 50 4.08 -14.65 13.65
C ARG A 50 3.42 -14.11 12.38
N GLN A 51 2.10 -14.22 12.24
CA GLN A 51 1.36 -13.62 11.12
C GLN A 51 1.10 -12.13 11.40
N PRO A 52 1.34 -11.22 10.45
CA PRO A 52 1.03 -9.80 10.64
C PRO A 52 -0.43 -9.57 11.04
N LEU A 53 -0.66 -8.96 12.21
CA LEU A 53 -2.00 -8.62 12.71
C LEU A 53 -2.52 -7.29 12.16
N GLY A 54 -1.63 -6.44 11.64
CA GLY A 54 -1.96 -5.07 11.25
C GLY A 54 -2.36 -4.89 9.79
N ARG A 55 -2.47 -5.97 8.99
CA ARG A 55 -2.73 -5.87 7.56
C ARG A 55 -3.49 -7.06 6.96
N LEU A 56 -4.31 -6.75 5.97
CA LEU A 56 -4.81 -7.69 4.96
C LEU A 56 -3.81 -7.73 3.80
N VAL A 57 -3.54 -8.93 3.29
CA VAL A 57 -2.68 -9.16 2.13
C VAL A 57 -3.41 -10.10 1.17
N CYS A 58 -3.52 -9.70 -0.09
CA CYS A 58 -4.08 -10.52 -1.17
C CYS A 58 -3.14 -10.55 -2.38
N ASP A 59 -2.73 -11.75 -2.80
CA ASP A 59 -1.76 -11.93 -3.88
C ASP A 59 -2.43 -12.41 -5.19
N TYR A 60 -1.97 -11.89 -6.33
CA TYR A 60 -2.29 -12.37 -7.68
C TYR A 60 -1.01 -12.73 -8.43
N ARG A 61 -0.85 -13.99 -8.84
CA ARG A 61 0.29 -14.43 -9.63
C ARG A 61 -0.04 -14.46 -11.11
N PHE A 62 0.74 -13.75 -11.92
CA PHE A 62 0.53 -13.72 -13.37
C PHE A 62 1.12 -14.96 -14.03
N ASN A 63 0.35 -15.56 -14.96
CA ASN A 63 0.80 -16.71 -15.75
C ASN A 63 1.46 -16.31 -17.08
N GLU A 64 1.26 -15.06 -17.50
CA GLU A 64 1.83 -14.48 -18.70
C GLU A 64 2.32 -13.05 -18.40
N PRO A 65 3.28 -12.51 -19.17
CA PRO A 65 3.73 -11.14 -18.97
C PRO A 65 2.58 -10.14 -19.18
N VAL A 66 2.47 -9.18 -18.27
CA VAL A 66 1.47 -8.11 -18.32
C VAL A 66 2.11 -6.77 -17.99
N GLU A 67 1.64 -5.71 -18.63
CA GLU A 67 2.04 -4.34 -18.31
C GLU A 67 0.85 -3.60 -17.73
N LEU A 68 1.02 -3.14 -16.49
CA LEU A 68 0.04 -2.36 -15.77
C LEU A 68 0.44 -0.90 -15.80
N VAL A 69 -0.30 -0.06 -16.53
CA VAL A 69 0.03 1.36 -16.70
C VAL A 69 -1.22 2.22 -16.54
N GLY A 70 -1.25 3.04 -15.49
CA GLY A 70 -2.36 3.93 -15.15
C GLY A 70 -2.72 3.89 -13.67
N PRO A 71 -3.80 4.61 -13.27
CA PRO A 71 -4.37 4.50 -11.93
C PRO A 71 -5.04 3.14 -11.72
N MET A 72 -5.16 2.74 -10.46
CA MET A 72 -5.92 1.56 -10.05
C MET A 72 -7.02 2.01 -9.07
N ARG A 73 -8.10 1.22 -9.00
CA ARG A 73 -9.17 1.43 -8.02
C ARG A 73 -9.37 0.18 -7.20
N LEU A 74 -9.44 0.34 -5.88
CA LEU A 74 -9.81 -0.73 -4.97
C LEU A 74 -11.20 -0.47 -4.41
N HIS A 75 -12.16 -1.31 -4.79
CA HIS A 75 -13.50 -1.33 -4.22
C HIS A 75 -13.53 -2.30 -3.04
N LEU A 76 -13.91 -1.84 -1.84
CA LEU A 76 -13.97 -2.66 -0.63
C LEU A 76 -15.29 -2.49 0.10
N TRP A 77 -15.78 -3.59 0.65
CA TRP A 77 -16.71 -3.60 1.76
C TRP A 77 -15.96 -3.68 3.07
N VAL A 78 -16.11 -2.65 3.90
CA VAL A 78 -15.37 -2.49 5.17
C VAL A 78 -16.29 -2.09 6.31
N ALA A 79 -16.00 -2.58 7.51
CA ALA A 79 -16.63 -2.12 8.74
C ALA A 79 -15.57 -1.78 9.78
N ALA A 80 -15.70 -0.62 10.43
CA ALA A 80 -14.95 -0.31 11.64
C ALA A 80 -15.64 -0.99 12.83
N LEU A 81 -14.97 -1.89 13.55
CA LEU A 81 -15.62 -2.64 14.64
C LEU A 81 -15.62 -1.88 15.97
N ASP A 82 -14.59 -1.07 16.19
CA ASP A 82 -14.33 -0.45 17.48
C ASP A 82 -14.25 1.11 17.38
N SER A 83 -14.60 1.69 16.22
CA SER A 83 -14.65 3.14 15.93
C SER A 83 -15.84 3.51 15.03
N ASP A 84 -16.12 4.81 14.93
CA ASP A 84 -17.09 5.43 14.02
C ASP A 84 -16.46 5.90 12.70
N ASP A 85 -15.20 5.54 12.44
CA ASP A 85 -14.47 5.88 11.23
C ASP A 85 -13.24 4.97 11.01
N ALA A 86 -12.65 5.02 9.82
CA ALA A 86 -11.50 4.20 9.44
C ALA A 86 -10.60 4.90 8.42
N ASP A 87 -9.31 5.09 8.71
CA ASP A 87 -8.32 5.41 7.68
C ASP A 87 -7.81 4.12 7.02
N LEU A 88 -7.83 4.06 5.70
CA LEU A 88 -7.46 2.90 4.91
C LEU A 88 -6.21 3.25 4.10
N PHE A 89 -5.16 2.48 4.30
CA PHE A 89 -3.88 2.63 3.62
C PHE A 89 -3.69 1.43 2.71
N VAL A 90 -3.51 1.70 1.42
CA VAL A 90 -3.43 0.70 0.37
C VAL A 90 -2.06 0.75 -0.28
N GLY A 91 -1.46 -0.42 -0.48
CA GLY A 91 -0.20 -0.56 -1.21
C GLY A 91 -0.30 -1.65 -2.25
N ILE A 92 0.27 -1.40 -3.42
CA ILE A 92 0.52 -2.40 -4.45
C ILE A 92 2.01 -2.72 -4.44
N GLN A 93 2.36 -3.98 -4.24
CA GLN A 93 3.73 -4.46 -4.27
C GLN A 93 3.93 -5.44 -5.44
N LYS A 94 5.17 -5.54 -5.88
CA LYS A 94 5.61 -6.54 -6.85
C LYS A 94 6.50 -7.55 -6.13
N LEU A 95 6.22 -8.83 -6.30
CA LEU A 95 7.14 -9.90 -5.92
C LEU A 95 7.67 -10.57 -7.17
N ASP A 96 8.95 -10.91 -7.15
CA ASP A 96 9.57 -11.70 -8.21
C ASP A 96 9.08 -13.17 -8.18
N ARG A 97 9.64 -14.00 -9.05
CA ARG A 97 9.26 -15.42 -9.19
C ARG A 97 9.57 -16.26 -7.95
N ASP A 98 10.52 -15.82 -7.13
CA ASP A 98 10.96 -16.47 -5.90
C ASP A 98 10.24 -15.88 -4.66
N GLY A 99 9.29 -14.97 -4.88
CA GLY A 99 8.50 -14.33 -3.85
C GLY A 99 9.23 -13.21 -3.10
N GLN A 100 10.38 -12.74 -3.59
CA GLN A 100 11.10 -11.62 -3.02
C GLN A 100 10.48 -10.29 -3.46
N LEU A 101 10.47 -9.31 -2.57
CA LEU A 101 9.94 -7.99 -2.86
C LEU A 101 10.83 -7.27 -3.89
N VAL A 102 10.24 -6.83 -4.98
CA VAL A 102 10.86 -5.90 -5.93
C VAL A 102 10.48 -4.48 -5.51
N THR A 103 11.49 -3.66 -5.20
CA THR A 103 11.30 -2.30 -4.68
C THR A 103 11.41 -1.24 -5.77
N PHE A 104 10.81 -0.08 -5.49
CA PHE A 104 10.79 1.07 -6.41
C PHE A 104 11.25 2.35 -5.70
N PRO A 105 11.65 3.39 -6.45
CA PRO A 105 11.90 4.70 -5.87
C PRO A 105 10.66 5.23 -5.13
N HIS A 106 10.86 5.73 -3.92
CA HIS A 106 9.81 6.22 -3.03
C HIS A 106 10.21 7.50 -2.33
N TYR A 107 9.25 8.43 -2.25
CA TYR A 107 9.42 9.70 -1.57
C TYR A 107 10.69 10.47 -2.02
N ALA A 108 11.09 10.30 -3.29
CA ALA A 108 12.27 10.88 -3.94
C ALA A 108 13.67 10.54 -3.34
N GLN A 109 13.73 9.83 -2.22
CA GLN A 109 14.98 9.62 -1.48
C GLN A 109 15.14 8.21 -0.88
N TYR A 110 14.16 7.33 -1.10
CA TYR A 110 14.21 5.94 -0.68
C TYR A 110 14.04 5.02 -1.89
N ASP A 111 14.59 3.81 -1.80
CA ASP A 111 14.53 2.80 -2.86
C ASP A 111 13.81 1.52 -2.39
N ASP A 112 13.03 1.61 -1.31
CA ASP A 112 12.26 0.53 -0.71
C ASP A 112 10.74 0.70 -0.92
N GLY A 113 10.35 1.40 -1.97
CA GLY A 113 8.97 1.74 -2.30
C GLY A 113 8.10 0.59 -2.82
N PRO A 114 6.77 0.69 -2.65
CA PRO A 114 5.81 -0.12 -3.39
C PRO A 114 5.66 0.37 -4.84
N VAL A 115 4.94 -0.41 -5.66
CA VAL A 115 4.53 -0.03 -7.02
C VAL A 115 3.62 1.20 -7.01
N ALA A 116 2.63 1.21 -6.12
CA ALA A 116 1.65 2.28 -6.01
C ALA A 116 1.06 2.35 -4.59
N LEU A 117 0.49 3.50 -4.25
CA LEU A 117 -0.12 3.77 -2.96
C LEU A 117 -1.51 4.40 -3.13
N GLY A 118 -2.36 4.18 -2.14
CA GLY A 118 -3.69 4.78 -2.05
C GLY A 118 -4.11 5.01 -0.60
N TRP A 119 -4.94 6.01 -0.38
CA TRP A 119 -5.42 6.38 0.95
C TRP A 119 -6.88 6.82 0.90
N LEU A 120 -7.64 6.47 1.93
CA LEU A 120 -8.99 7.00 2.12
C LEU A 120 -9.39 6.97 3.60
N ARG A 121 -9.91 8.09 4.11
CA ARG A 121 -10.73 8.09 5.32
C ARG A 121 -12.15 7.70 4.94
N ALA A 122 -12.67 6.60 5.49
CA ALA A 122 -13.93 5.98 5.05
C ALA A 122 -15.16 6.88 5.20
N SER A 123 -15.16 7.83 6.16
CA SER A 123 -16.22 8.84 6.24
C SER A 123 -16.24 9.83 5.07
N HIS A 124 -15.17 9.94 4.29
CA HIS A 124 -15.10 10.77 3.08
C HIS A 124 -15.36 9.98 1.78
N ARG A 125 -15.94 8.78 1.85
CA ARG A 125 -16.19 7.88 0.70
C ARG A 125 -17.15 8.42 -0.37
N ALA A 126 -17.82 9.55 -0.15
CA ALA A 126 -18.78 10.09 -1.10
C ALA A 126 -18.12 10.46 -2.45
N LEU A 127 -18.56 9.82 -3.53
CA LEU A 127 -18.02 10.01 -4.87
C LEU A 127 -18.69 11.15 -5.65
N ASP A 128 -17.91 11.82 -6.48
CA ASP A 128 -18.40 12.63 -7.60
C ASP A 128 -18.66 11.69 -8.80
N PRO A 129 -19.93 11.45 -9.18
CA PRO A 129 -20.26 10.50 -10.25
C PRO A 129 -19.89 11.02 -11.65
N VAL A 130 -19.64 12.32 -11.81
CA VAL A 130 -19.26 12.91 -13.09
C VAL A 130 -17.76 12.78 -13.33
N ARG A 131 -16.96 12.91 -12.26
CA ARG A 131 -15.49 12.86 -12.33
C ARG A 131 -14.90 11.47 -12.11
N SER A 132 -15.61 10.61 -11.38
CA SER A 132 -15.14 9.25 -11.12
C SER A 132 -15.14 8.42 -12.41
N THR A 133 -14.10 7.60 -12.57
CA THR A 133 -13.96 6.62 -13.65
C THR A 133 -13.83 5.22 -13.07
N GLU A 134 -13.84 4.18 -13.92
CA GLU A 134 -13.65 2.80 -13.44
C GLU A 134 -12.30 2.58 -12.74
N LEU A 135 -11.26 3.32 -13.15
CA LEU A 135 -9.90 3.17 -12.62
C LEU A 135 -9.52 4.23 -11.60
N GLN A 136 -10.27 5.33 -11.52
CA GLN A 136 -9.93 6.47 -10.66
C GLN A 136 -11.21 7.03 -10.02
N PRO A 137 -11.50 6.70 -8.75
CA PRO A 137 -12.60 7.33 -8.03
C PRO A 137 -12.26 8.78 -7.72
N PHE A 138 -13.27 9.65 -7.73
CA PHE A 138 -13.13 11.03 -7.31
C PHE A 138 -14.02 11.30 -6.10
N HIS A 139 -13.42 11.62 -4.96
CA HIS A 139 -14.14 11.90 -3.73
C HIS A 139 -14.48 13.38 -3.60
N ARG A 140 -15.70 13.69 -3.15
CA ARG A 140 -16.15 15.09 -2.99
C ARG A 140 -15.48 15.78 -1.81
N HIS A 141 -15.24 15.04 -0.73
CA HIS A 141 -14.72 15.55 0.54
C HIS A 141 -15.52 16.73 1.13
N GLU A 142 -16.81 16.84 0.81
CA GLU A 142 -17.69 17.95 1.26
C GLU A 142 -18.19 17.76 2.70
N GLN A 143 -18.32 16.51 3.15
CA GLN A 143 -18.83 16.17 4.47
C GLN A 143 -18.27 14.82 4.94
N GLU A 144 -18.32 14.61 6.25
CA GLU A 144 -18.00 13.33 6.87
C GLU A 144 -19.29 12.51 7.08
N GLU A 145 -19.38 11.36 6.40
CA GLU A 145 -20.42 10.37 6.62
C GLU A 145 -19.90 9.30 7.59
N LYS A 146 -19.96 9.57 8.91
CA LYS A 146 -19.48 8.65 9.93
C LYS A 146 -20.07 7.24 9.80
N LEU A 147 -19.25 6.25 10.12
CA LEU A 147 -19.59 4.84 10.08
C LEU A 147 -20.32 4.48 11.39
N ARG A 148 -21.25 3.52 11.30
CA ARG A 148 -21.74 2.86 12.51
C ARG A 148 -20.82 1.68 12.82
N PRO A 149 -20.38 1.51 14.07
CA PRO A 149 -19.55 0.37 14.43
C PRO A 149 -20.18 -0.96 14.02
N GLY A 150 -19.44 -1.78 13.27
CA GLY A 150 -19.87 -3.10 12.79
C GLY A 150 -20.76 -3.09 11.54
N GLU A 151 -21.17 -1.92 11.03
CA GLU A 151 -21.96 -1.83 9.79
C GLU A 151 -21.04 -1.77 8.55
N PRO A 152 -21.14 -2.73 7.62
CA PRO A 152 -20.38 -2.70 6.38
C PRO A 152 -20.80 -1.53 5.47
N VAL A 153 -19.80 -0.78 5.00
CA VAL A 153 -19.97 0.24 3.96
C VAL A 153 -19.07 -0.08 2.77
N ALA A 154 -19.54 0.23 1.57
CA ALA A 154 -18.73 0.18 0.36
C ALA A 154 -17.88 1.44 0.23
N VAL A 155 -16.61 1.29 -0.11
CA VAL A 155 -15.67 2.39 -0.35
C VAL A 155 -14.86 2.12 -1.61
N ASP A 156 -14.51 3.18 -2.34
CA ASP A 156 -13.68 3.12 -3.54
C ASP A 156 -12.38 3.90 -3.29
N ILE A 157 -11.25 3.22 -3.21
CA ILE A 157 -9.97 3.84 -2.86
C ILE A 157 -9.20 4.08 -4.15
N GLU A 158 -8.78 5.33 -4.38
CA GLU A 158 -7.86 5.68 -5.45
C GLU A 158 -6.47 5.12 -5.10
N ILE A 159 -5.90 4.35 -6.02
CA ILE A 159 -4.49 3.99 -6.00
C ILE A 159 -3.82 4.77 -7.12
N TRP A 160 -2.81 5.56 -6.74
CA TRP A 160 -2.17 6.52 -7.63
C TRP A 160 -1.61 5.84 -8.90
N PRO A 161 -1.53 6.61 -10.02
CA PRO A 161 -0.99 6.10 -11.27
C PRO A 161 0.41 5.50 -11.12
N SER A 162 0.59 4.32 -11.70
CA SER A 162 1.89 3.63 -11.77
C SER A 162 2.09 3.03 -13.16
N GLY A 163 3.33 2.66 -13.48
CA GLY A 163 3.68 1.92 -14.69
C GLY A 163 4.61 0.78 -14.32
N THR A 164 4.16 -0.47 -14.43
CA THR A 164 4.96 -1.63 -14.02
C THR A 164 4.64 -2.85 -14.87
N ARG A 165 5.71 -3.48 -15.34
CA ARG A 165 5.64 -4.78 -16.01
C ARG A 165 5.79 -5.90 -14.99
N PHE A 166 4.92 -6.90 -15.08
CA PHE A 166 5.00 -8.16 -14.37
C PHE A 166 5.29 -9.26 -15.40
N GLU A 167 6.42 -9.94 -15.24
CA GLU A 167 6.75 -11.13 -16.01
C GLU A 167 5.92 -12.33 -15.54
N ALA A 168 5.81 -13.34 -16.41
CA ALA A 168 5.21 -14.61 -16.03
C ALA A 168 5.88 -15.17 -14.75
N GLY A 169 5.04 -15.57 -13.79
CA GLY A 169 5.44 -16.10 -12.49
C GLY A 169 5.67 -15.05 -11.41
N GLU A 170 5.68 -13.75 -11.73
CA GLU A 170 5.72 -12.66 -10.75
C GLU A 170 4.33 -12.39 -10.14
N THR A 171 4.31 -11.73 -8.99
CA THR A 171 3.09 -11.56 -8.19
C THR A 171 2.81 -10.08 -7.94
N LEU A 172 1.56 -9.66 -8.19
CA LEU A 172 1.00 -8.44 -7.64
C LEU A 172 0.46 -8.72 -6.25
N ARG A 173 0.91 -7.95 -5.27
CA ARG A 173 0.45 -8.04 -3.88
C ARG A 173 -0.33 -6.78 -3.52
N LEU A 174 -1.59 -6.95 -3.16
CA LEU A 174 -2.41 -5.92 -2.53
C LEU A 174 -2.22 -5.96 -1.01
N ILE A 175 -1.96 -4.80 -0.41
CA ILE A 175 -1.93 -4.60 1.04
C ILE A 175 -3.01 -3.60 1.42
N VAL A 176 -3.78 -3.90 2.46
CA VAL A 176 -4.69 -2.97 3.13
C VAL A 176 -4.38 -2.96 4.62
N GLN A 177 -4.15 -1.79 5.20
CA GLN A 177 -3.81 -1.64 6.62
C GLN A 177 -4.26 -0.28 7.19
N GLY A 178 -4.11 -0.11 8.51
CA GLY A 178 -4.44 1.13 9.23
C GLY A 178 -3.26 2.09 9.41
N ARG A 179 -2.23 2.04 8.58
CA ARG A 179 -1.08 2.96 8.70
C ARG A 179 -0.30 3.03 7.41
N ASP A 180 0.60 4.00 7.29
CA ASP A 180 1.50 4.11 6.13
C ASP A 180 2.18 2.76 5.81
N ILE A 181 2.20 2.40 4.52
CA ILE A 181 2.73 1.11 4.06
C ILE A 181 4.20 0.97 4.45
N GLN A 182 4.96 2.05 4.24
CA GLN A 182 6.37 2.15 4.65
C GLN A 182 6.50 2.91 5.97
N GLU A 183 7.37 2.40 6.84
CA GLU A 183 7.69 3.02 8.13
C GLU A 183 9.17 3.36 8.21
N TYR A 184 9.45 4.61 8.57
CA TYR A 184 10.81 5.10 8.77
C TYR A 184 10.96 5.66 10.18
N SER A 185 12.14 5.42 10.77
CA SER A 185 12.48 5.92 12.10
C SER A 185 12.21 7.43 12.25
N PRO A 186 11.79 7.88 13.44
CA PRO A 186 11.67 9.30 13.74
C PRO A 186 12.94 10.07 13.36
N GLY A 187 12.78 11.26 12.78
CA GLY A 187 13.90 12.08 12.28
C GLY A 187 14.24 11.89 10.80
N ARG A 188 13.73 10.82 10.15
CA ARG A 188 13.76 10.74 8.68
C ARG A 188 12.68 11.64 8.07
N VAL A 189 13.06 12.35 7.01
CA VAL A 189 12.16 13.21 6.22
C VAL A 189 11.15 12.31 5.52
N TYR A 190 9.95 12.26 6.05
CA TYR A 190 8.84 11.44 5.54
C TYR A 190 7.52 12.03 6.04
N ALA A 191 6.58 12.31 5.14
CA ALA A 191 5.24 12.71 5.52
C ALA A 191 4.51 11.49 6.10
N ARG A 192 3.98 11.65 7.31
CA ARG A 192 3.31 10.60 8.07
C ARG A 192 1.87 10.99 8.34
N HIS A 193 0.99 10.00 8.40
CA HIS A 193 -0.41 10.19 8.75
C HIS A 193 -0.66 9.89 10.24
N GLU A 194 -0.06 10.69 11.13
CA GLU A 194 -0.06 10.42 12.58
C GLU A 194 -1.40 10.79 13.26
N ALA A 195 -2.16 11.71 12.68
CA ALA A 195 -3.47 12.13 13.16
C ALA A 195 -4.59 11.18 12.68
N THR A 196 -4.56 9.95 13.20
CA THR A 196 -5.50 8.88 12.83
C THR A 196 -6.82 8.92 13.61
N VAL A 197 -7.89 8.40 13.00
CA VAL A 197 -9.20 8.13 13.62
C VAL A 197 -9.36 6.70 14.14
N HIS A 198 -8.35 5.84 13.97
CA HIS A 198 -8.45 4.41 14.27
C HIS A 198 -8.73 4.11 15.73
N ARG A 199 -9.63 3.15 15.94
CA ARG A 199 -9.70 2.39 17.18
C ARG A 199 -9.89 0.91 16.84
N GLY A 200 -9.08 0.06 17.47
CA GLY A 200 -9.21 -1.39 17.37
C GLY A 200 -9.16 -1.92 15.94
N ARG A 201 -10.16 -2.70 15.56
CA ARG A 201 -10.16 -3.58 14.38
C ARG A 201 -10.99 -3.02 13.23
N HIS A 202 -10.49 -3.24 12.02
CA HIS A 202 -11.28 -3.11 10.80
C HIS A 202 -11.58 -4.50 10.25
N LEU A 203 -12.82 -4.70 9.80
CA LEU A 203 -13.29 -5.90 9.13
C LEU A 203 -13.43 -5.62 7.63
N VAL A 204 -12.85 -6.49 6.80
CA VAL A 204 -13.06 -6.50 5.35
C VAL A 204 -13.93 -7.68 4.99
N LEU A 205 -14.94 -7.45 4.17
CA LEU A 205 -15.87 -8.45 3.68
C LEU A 205 -15.66 -8.65 2.18
N SER A 206 -15.81 -9.88 1.70
CA SER A 206 -15.85 -10.17 0.27
C SER A 206 -16.75 -11.37 -0.04
N GLY A 207 -17.06 -11.57 -1.32
CA GLY A 207 -17.90 -12.66 -1.78
C GLY A 207 -19.39 -12.53 -1.42
N GLY A 208 -20.23 -13.35 -2.07
CA GLY A 208 -21.68 -13.23 -1.97
C GLY A 208 -22.18 -11.82 -2.37
N PRO A 209 -22.89 -11.08 -1.50
CA PRO A 209 -23.32 -9.71 -1.79
C PRO A 209 -22.19 -8.65 -1.66
N TYR A 210 -21.01 -9.00 -1.12
CA TYR A 210 -19.91 -8.08 -0.87
C TYR A 210 -18.85 -8.20 -1.97
N ASP A 211 -18.98 -7.44 -3.04
CA ASP A 211 -18.12 -7.51 -4.22
C ASP A 211 -16.79 -6.75 -4.06
N SER A 212 -16.00 -7.02 -3.03
CA SER A 212 -14.67 -6.40 -2.90
C SER A 212 -13.74 -6.83 -4.05
N TYR A 213 -13.20 -5.87 -4.81
CA TYR A 213 -12.29 -6.12 -5.94
C TYR A 213 -11.27 -5.00 -6.18
N LEU A 214 -10.14 -5.36 -6.78
CA LEU A 214 -9.15 -4.45 -7.36
C LEU A 214 -9.36 -4.36 -8.88
N VAL A 215 -9.36 -3.15 -9.44
CA VAL A 215 -9.31 -2.93 -10.89
C VAL A 215 -7.92 -2.45 -11.28
N VAL A 216 -7.30 -3.15 -12.23
CA VAL A 216 -5.97 -2.85 -12.75
C VAL A 216 -5.99 -2.46 -14.24
N PRO A 217 -5.18 -1.47 -14.67
CA PRO A 217 -5.13 -1.03 -16.07
C PRO A 217 -4.11 -1.83 -16.87
N VAL A 218 -4.56 -2.68 -17.79
CA VAL A 218 -3.71 -3.45 -18.69
C VAL A 218 -3.52 -2.74 -20.02
N VAL A 219 -2.27 -2.51 -20.39
CA VAL A 219 -1.92 -2.04 -21.73
C VAL A 219 -1.57 -3.25 -22.60
N VAL A 220 -2.28 -3.41 -23.71
CA VAL A 220 -1.99 -4.48 -24.68
C VAL A 220 -1.08 -3.94 -25.78
N GLY A 221 0.10 -4.55 -25.93
CA GLY A 221 0.89 -4.44 -27.17
C GLY A 221 2.00 -3.39 -27.21
N LEU A 222 2.65 -3.05 -26.09
CA LEU A 222 3.95 -2.37 -26.14
C LEU A 222 5.03 -3.37 -26.60
N ASN A 223 5.09 -3.59 -27.91
CA ASN A 223 6.22 -4.26 -28.54
C ASN A 223 7.42 -3.28 -28.54
N VAL A 224 8.15 -3.21 -27.43
CA VAL A 224 9.45 -2.52 -27.38
C VAL A 224 10.52 -3.43 -28.00
N SER A 225 10.29 -3.92 -29.23
CA SER A 225 11.33 -4.58 -30.03
C SER A 225 12.16 -3.55 -30.82
N LYS A 226 11.90 -2.26 -30.60
CA LYS A 226 12.79 -1.17 -31.01
C LYS A 226 13.39 -0.58 -29.75
N GLN A 227 14.58 -1.06 -29.37
CA GLN A 227 15.53 -0.15 -28.74
C GLN A 227 15.56 1.12 -29.59
N PRO A 228 15.48 2.33 -29.00
CA PRO A 228 15.94 3.49 -29.71
C PRO A 228 17.35 3.14 -30.16
N ASP A 229 17.57 3.11 -31.47
CA ASP A 229 18.91 3.17 -32.01
C ASP A 229 19.42 4.54 -31.57
N TYR A 230 20.03 4.59 -30.38
CA TYR A 230 21.06 5.55 -30.12
C TYR A 230 22.16 5.15 -31.07
N GLY A 231 22.01 5.62 -32.32
CA GLY A 231 22.93 5.36 -33.40
C GLY A 231 24.32 5.47 -32.82
N GLN A 232 25.14 4.46 -33.09
CA GLN A 232 26.57 4.56 -32.86
C GLN A 232 26.98 5.97 -33.26
N SER A 233 27.60 6.68 -32.33
CA SER A 233 28.01 8.06 -32.50
C SER A 233 29.11 8.14 -33.55
N ASP A 234 28.76 7.93 -34.80
CA ASP A 234 29.60 8.22 -35.95
C ASP A 234 29.38 9.68 -36.29
N ARG A 235 30.36 10.48 -35.86
CA ARG A 235 30.70 11.81 -36.38
C ARG A 235 29.67 12.92 -36.14
N LEU A 236 29.77 13.51 -34.94
CA LEU A 236 29.50 14.93 -34.74
C LEU A 236 30.82 15.70 -34.48
N SER A 237 31.88 15.41 -35.24
CA SER A 237 33.09 16.25 -35.27
C SER A 237 33.02 17.38 -36.30
N ASP A 238 32.09 17.34 -37.26
CA ASP A 238 32.22 18.17 -38.49
C ASP A 238 31.16 19.28 -38.62
N GLY A 239 30.37 19.53 -37.58
CA GLY A 239 29.27 20.52 -37.61
C GLY A 239 29.49 21.81 -36.82
N TRP A 240 30.56 21.91 -36.02
CA TRP A 240 30.82 23.07 -35.15
C TRP A 240 31.74 24.14 -35.77
N ALA A 241 32.19 23.95 -37.01
CA ALA A 241 33.14 24.86 -37.67
C ALA A 241 32.50 25.95 -38.55
N SER A 242 31.16 26.05 -38.63
CA SER A 242 30.50 26.95 -39.59
C SER A 242 29.47 27.93 -39.01
N LEU A 243 29.50 28.21 -37.70
CA LEU A 243 28.66 29.24 -37.07
C LEU A 243 29.44 30.23 -36.20
N GLN A 244 30.60 30.68 -36.68
CA GLN A 244 31.20 31.96 -36.30
C GLN A 244 31.12 32.86 -37.54
N PRO A 245 30.41 34.01 -37.52
CA PRO A 245 30.66 35.08 -36.54
C PRO A 245 29.38 35.84 -36.10
N LEU A 246 28.99 35.74 -34.83
CA LEU A 246 28.16 36.78 -34.16
C LEU A 246 28.44 36.87 -32.64
N ALA A 247 29.59 36.38 -32.18
CA ALA A 247 29.99 36.41 -30.77
C ALA A 247 31.17 37.36 -30.51
N ALA A 248 31.14 38.57 -31.10
CA ALA A 248 32.11 39.63 -30.85
C ALA A 248 31.53 40.80 -30.02
N LEU A 249 30.42 40.61 -29.30
CA LEU A 249 29.79 41.71 -28.54
C LEU A 249 29.50 41.47 -27.06
N CYS A 250 29.74 40.27 -26.50
CA CYS A 250 29.62 40.06 -25.06
C CYS A 250 30.79 39.21 -24.55
N GLY A 251 31.75 39.86 -23.90
CA GLY A 251 32.85 39.18 -23.22
C GLY A 251 32.34 38.39 -22.01
N GLY A 252 32.82 37.15 -21.85
CA GLY A 252 32.56 36.33 -20.66
C GLY A 252 32.93 34.87 -20.86
N TYR A 253 34.01 34.45 -20.21
CA TYR A 253 34.63 33.12 -20.21
C TYR A 253 33.75 32.05 -19.52
N LEU A 254 33.65 30.85 -20.09
CA LEU A 254 33.24 29.61 -19.40
C LEU A 254 34.24 28.49 -19.75
N PRO A 255 34.81 27.75 -18.76
CA PRO A 255 35.77 26.68 -19.04
C PRO A 255 35.07 25.35 -19.43
N PRO A 256 35.69 24.52 -20.27
CA PRO A 256 35.09 23.27 -20.74
C PRO A 256 35.15 22.12 -19.73
N TYR A 257 34.05 21.41 -19.62
CA TYR A 257 33.87 20.13 -18.92
C TYR A 257 34.53 19.01 -19.75
N THR A 258 35.45 18.25 -19.19
CA THR A 258 36.04 17.06 -19.85
C THR A 258 35.45 15.79 -19.24
N GLY A 259 34.73 15.03 -20.05
CA GLY A 259 34.32 13.66 -19.73
C GLY A 259 35.20 12.68 -20.48
N SER A 260 35.80 11.73 -19.78
CA SER A 260 36.38 10.52 -20.36
C SER A 260 35.99 9.32 -19.50
N GLY A 261 35.21 8.40 -20.06
CA GLY A 261 35.09 7.04 -19.56
C GLY A 261 36.22 6.18 -20.13
N ASP A 262 36.66 5.17 -19.38
CA ASP A 262 36.74 3.77 -19.84
C ASP A 262 37.11 2.85 -18.66
N GLU A 263 36.57 1.63 -18.69
CA GLU A 263 36.82 0.53 -17.77
C GLU A 263 38.19 -0.11 -18.01
N ARG A 264 38.89 -0.54 -16.94
CA ARG A 264 39.50 -1.89 -16.82
C ARG A 264 40.30 -2.09 -15.53
N ARG A 265 40.00 -3.22 -14.89
CA ARG A 265 40.85 -4.15 -14.11
C ARG A 265 42.04 -3.58 -13.33
N GLY A 266 42.02 -3.80 -12.01
CA GLY A 266 43.24 -3.86 -11.22
C GLY A 266 42.97 -4.00 -9.74
N SER A 267 43.13 -5.20 -9.20
CA SER A 267 43.24 -5.45 -7.77
C SER A 267 44.37 -4.60 -7.17
N GLN A 268 44.11 -3.85 -6.10
CA GLN A 268 45.14 -3.50 -5.14
C GLN A 268 44.53 -3.26 -3.75
N LYS A 269 44.94 -4.12 -2.81
CA LYS A 269 44.85 -3.92 -1.37
C LYS A 269 45.55 -2.61 -1.02
N LEU A 270 44.93 -1.77 -0.21
CA LEU A 270 45.64 -0.87 0.68
C LEU A 270 45.12 -1.07 2.11
N HIS A 271 45.96 -1.78 2.84
CA HIS A 271 46.08 -1.75 4.28
C HIS A 271 46.68 -0.38 4.66
N CYS A 272 46.17 0.29 5.69
CA CYS A 272 46.94 1.20 6.55
C CYS A 272 46.16 1.46 7.84
N ASP A 273 46.64 0.73 8.84
CA ASP A 273 46.55 0.82 10.29
C ASP A 273 45.97 2.03 11.00
N ALA A 274 45.29 1.63 12.09
CA ALA A 274 44.89 2.35 13.27
C ALA A 274 45.97 3.22 13.93
N LYS A 275 45.51 4.30 14.58
CA LYS A 275 45.97 4.65 15.94
C LYS A 275 44.81 5.12 16.83
N SER A 276 44.55 4.26 17.82
CA SER A 276 44.16 4.50 19.22
C SER A 276 43.88 5.93 19.70
N GLY A 277 42.73 6.08 20.37
CA GLY A 277 42.46 7.13 21.34
C GLY A 277 41.26 6.76 22.22
N ASN A 278 41.53 6.13 23.36
CA ASN A 278 40.58 5.86 24.44
C ASN A 278 39.91 7.16 24.91
N HIS A 279 38.59 7.17 25.04
CA HIS A 279 37.94 7.79 26.20
C HIS A 279 36.66 7.05 26.55
N SER A 280 36.68 6.51 27.76
CA SER A 280 35.56 6.00 28.53
C SER A 280 34.62 7.13 28.91
N GLU A 281 33.31 6.92 28.75
CA GLU A 281 32.35 7.39 29.75
C GLU A 281 31.04 6.59 29.70
N ARG A 282 30.68 6.09 30.89
CA ARG A 282 29.44 5.38 31.21
C ARG A 282 28.29 6.38 31.21
N ALA A 283 27.16 6.01 30.63
CA ALA A 283 25.86 6.45 31.10
C ALA A 283 24.86 5.30 30.93
N SER A 284 24.65 4.58 32.02
CA SER A 284 23.53 3.69 32.29
C SER A 284 22.24 4.48 32.34
N GLN A 285 21.21 4.07 31.61
CA GLN A 285 19.82 4.33 31.98
C GLN A 285 19.00 3.06 31.80
N ASP A 286 18.90 2.33 32.91
CA ASP A 286 17.84 1.38 33.19
C ASP A 286 16.49 2.10 33.13
N SER A 287 15.52 1.51 32.42
CA SER A 287 14.10 1.85 32.60
C SER A 287 13.40 0.63 33.16
N SER A 288 13.37 0.55 34.49
CA SER A 288 12.64 -0.45 35.26
C SER A 288 11.13 -0.22 35.14
N TRP A 289 10.42 -1.27 34.74
CA TRP A 289 8.97 -1.41 34.81
C TRP A 289 8.50 -1.35 36.27
N HIS A 290 7.67 -0.37 36.63
CA HIS A 290 6.93 -0.39 37.88
C HIS A 290 5.59 -1.12 37.70
N LEU A 291 5.51 -2.31 38.28
CA LEU A 291 4.28 -3.01 38.61
C LEU A 291 3.62 -2.31 39.81
N LEU A 292 2.40 -1.82 39.63
CA LEU A 292 1.51 -1.44 40.72
C LEU A 292 0.70 -2.66 41.13
N GLU A 293 1.19 -3.39 42.14
CA GLU A 293 0.35 -4.21 43.00
C GLU A 293 -0.07 -3.38 44.21
N SER A 294 -1.38 -3.20 44.42
CA SER A 294 -1.91 -2.72 45.69
C SER A 294 -3.02 -3.63 46.23
N SER A 295 -2.61 -4.37 47.26
CA SER A 295 -3.36 -4.69 48.48
C SER A 295 -4.68 -5.47 48.36
N VAL A 296 -4.54 -6.79 48.58
CA VAL A 296 -5.56 -7.67 49.14
C VAL A 296 -5.80 -7.32 50.61
N GLY A 297 -6.96 -6.76 50.92
CA GLY A 297 -7.49 -6.64 52.28
C GLY A 297 -8.37 -7.84 52.62
N ARG A 298 -7.87 -8.78 53.43
CA ARG A 298 -8.69 -9.81 54.09
C ARG A 298 -9.48 -9.17 55.25
N ARG A 299 -10.81 -9.34 55.25
CA ARG A 299 -11.59 -9.56 56.47
C ARG A 299 -12.67 -10.60 56.22
N SER A 300 -12.60 -11.68 57.00
CA SER A 300 -13.61 -12.71 57.15
C SER A 300 -14.71 -12.23 58.10
N VAL A 301 -15.98 -12.53 57.80
CA VAL A 301 -16.98 -12.91 58.81
C VAL A 301 -17.93 -13.95 58.20
N ASN A 302 -18.23 -14.96 59.01
CA ASN A 302 -18.96 -16.18 58.73
C ASN A 302 -20.47 -16.01 58.48
N GLY A 303 -21.03 -16.95 57.70
CA GLY A 303 -22.18 -17.75 58.14
C GLY A 303 -23.58 -17.32 57.67
N ALA A 304 -24.16 -18.08 56.73
CA ALA A 304 -25.37 -18.90 56.94
C ALA A 304 -25.94 -19.36 55.59
N ALA A 305 -26.13 -20.67 55.47
CA ALA A 305 -26.75 -21.33 54.34
C ALA A 305 -28.27 -21.40 54.51
N THR A 306 -29.03 -21.13 53.45
CA THR A 306 -30.38 -21.69 53.26
C THR A 306 -30.65 -21.94 51.77
N LYS A 307 -31.03 -23.19 51.48
CA LYS A 307 -31.46 -23.73 50.18
C LYS A 307 -32.85 -23.18 49.79
N SER A 308 -33.07 -22.94 48.51
CA SER A 308 -34.37 -23.10 47.82
C SER A 308 -34.12 -23.09 46.31
N GLN A 309 -33.97 -24.26 45.68
CA GLN A 309 -34.97 -24.95 44.84
C GLN A 309 -35.52 -24.16 43.64
N ARG A 310 -35.08 -24.63 42.45
CA ARG A 310 -35.78 -24.84 41.17
C ARG A 310 -37.02 -23.97 40.87
N THR A 311 -37.05 -23.37 39.67
CA THR A 311 -38.03 -23.76 38.62
C THR A 311 -37.47 -23.42 37.23
N ARG A 312 -37.58 -24.38 36.30
CA ARG A 312 -37.34 -24.23 34.85
C ARG A 312 -38.53 -23.50 34.22
N LEU A 313 -38.28 -22.66 33.21
CA LEU A 313 -39.32 -22.32 32.21
C LEU A 313 -38.82 -22.71 30.83
N THR A 314 -39.51 -23.72 30.30
CA THR A 314 -39.45 -24.29 28.96
C THR A 314 -40.11 -23.38 27.93
N ALA A 315 -39.59 -23.44 26.71
CA ALA A 315 -40.14 -22.91 25.47
C ALA A 315 -41.53 -23.47 25.12
N TYR A 316 -42.29 -22.76 24.27
CA TYR A 316 -43.26 -23.33 23.32
C TYR A 316 -43.33 -22.45 22.03
N PRO A 317 -43.78 -23.01 20.87
CA PRO A 317 -43.41 -22.60 19.52
C PRO A 317 -44.57 -22.04 18.66
N SER A 318 -44.20 -21.65 17.43
CA SER A 318 -44.89 -21.58 16.12
C SER A 318 -46.42 -21.72 15.97
N GLU A 319 -46.94 -20.81 15.13
CA GLU A 319 -48.00 -20.92 14.10
C GLU A 319 -49.49 -21.03 14.47
N VAL A 320 -50.29 -20.06 14.01
CA VAL A 320 -51.29 -20.08 12.89
C VAL A 320 -52.38 -19.03 13.19
N GLY A 321 -52.63 -18.13 12.24
CA GLY A 321 -53.74 -17.16 12.25
C GLY A 321 -53.54 -16.08 11.21
#